data_AF-A0AAW3X0T8-F1
#
_entry.id   AF-A0AAW3X0T8-F1
#
_cell.length_a   1.000
_cell.length_b   1.000
_cell.length_c   1.000
_cell.angle_alpha   90.00
_cell.angle_beta   90.00
_cell.angle_gamma   90.00
#
_symmetry.space_group_name_H-M   'P 1'
#
loop_
_entity.id
_entity.type
_entity.pdbx_description
1 polymer ?
#
loop_
_entity_poly.entity_id
_entity_poly.type
_entity_poly.pdbx_seq_one_letter_code
_entity_poly.pdbx_strand_id
1 'polypeptide(L)'
;MNTTNNTSKLVILGLMTGILLLMAYTPLGYLNIGPLAITFNVIPVAIAAITLGPAGGAAIGAVFGMTSFLQCIGIGGSSAMGAMLFSINPFLAFVQRFVPRMLDGLLLGYIFQFVRRRTDAYMASLVTGFCSAFLNTVFFMTALVVLFGNTEYMQGLIGGKNIILFVCGFVGINAVCEMVSSTILTGAVGAALYRAKFVPALEKSRG
;
A
#
# COMPACT_ATOMS: atom_id res chain seq x y z
N MET A 1 -18.67 -13.94 24.70
CA MET A 1 -18.32 -13.00 23.61
C MET A 1 -17.21 -12.09 24.12
N ASN A 2 -16.00 -12.17 23.54
CA ASN A 2 -14.84 -11.33 23.92
C ASN A 2 -14.96 -9.93 23.30
N THR A 3 -15.82 -9.08 23.87
CA THR A 3 -16.15 -7.75 23.32
C THR A 3 -14.94 -6.80 23.29
N THR A 4 -14.03 -6.88 24.26
CA THR A 4 -12.85 -6.01 24.37
C THR A 4 -11.90 -6.11 23.18
N ASN A 5 -11.72 -7.31 22.62
CA ASN A 5 -10.78 -7.55 21.52
C ASN A 5 -11.30 -6.99 20.18
N ASN A 6 -12.63 -6.88 20.03
CA ASN A 6 -13.24 -6.29 18.84
C ASN A 6 -13.20 -4.76 18.88
N THR A 7 -13.39 -4.15 20.05
CA THR A 7 -13.30 -2.69 20.19
C THR A 7 -11.89 -2.18 19.93
N SER A 8 -10.85 -2.84 20.45
CA SER A 8 -9.45 -2.47 20.18
C SER A 8 -9.09 -2.59 18.69
N LYS A 9 -9.56 -3.62 18.00
CA LYS A 9 -9.37 -3.78 16.55
C LYS A 9 -10.05 -2.67 15.76
N LEU A 10 -11.26 -2.29 16.16
CA LEU A 10 -12.01 -1.22 15.51
C LEU A 10 -11.34 0.15 15.73
N VAL A 11 -10.80 0.40 16.93
CA VAL A 11 -10.02 1.60 17.23
C VAL A 11 -8.72 1.65 16.42
N ILE A 12 -7.96 0.56 16.33
CA ILE A 12 -6.74 0.50 15.51
C ILE A 12 -7.07 0.72 14.04
N LEU A 13 -8.15 0.11 13.54
CA LEU A 13 -8.61 0.31 12.16
C LEU A 13 -9.00 1.78 11.93
N GLY A 14 -9.74 2.39 12.84
CA GLY A 14 -10.08 3.82 12.78
C GLY A 14 -8.85 4.73 12.85
N LEU A 15 -7.87 4.40 13.69
CA LEU A 15 -6.64 5.17 13.85
C LEU A 15 -5.75 5.05 12.60
N MET A 16 -5.58 3.85 12.06
CA MET A 16 -4.86 3.63 10.78
C MET A 16 -5.57 4.32 9.62
N THR A 17 -6.91 4.28 9.59
CA THR A 17 -7.73 5.02 8.62
C THR A 17 -7.51 6.53 8.73
N GLY A 18 -7.54 7.07 9.95
CA GLY A 18 -7.31 8.50 10.21
C GLY A 18 -5.90 8.95 9.82
N ILE A 19 -4.87 8.16 10.16
CA ILE A 19 -3.49 8.43 9.73
C ILE A 19 -3.39 8.37 8.21
N LEU A 20 -4.00 7.37 7.57
CA LEU A 20 -3.98 7.22 6.13
C LEU A 20 -4.67 8.41 5.44
N LEU A 21 -5.82 8.86 5.93
CA LEU A 21 -6.50 10.05 5.42
C LEU A 21 -5.64 11.29 5.62
N LEU A 22 -5.04 11.47 6.80
CA LEU A 22 -4.14 12.59 7.07
C LEU A 22 -2.96 12.58 6.10
N MET A 23 -2.28 11.45 5.92
CA MET A 23 -1.19 11.30 4.96
C MET A 23 -1.65 11.47 3.51
N ALA A 24 -2.86 11.03 3.17
CA ALA A 24 -3.42 11.16 1.82
C ALA A 24 -3.82 12.61 1.50
N TYR A 25 -4.21 13.41 2.48
CA TYR A 25 -4.60 14.83 2.32
C TYR A 25 -3.46 15.82 2.62
N THR A 26 -2.34 15.35 3.16
CA THR A 26 -1.14 16.16 3.38
C THR A 26 -0.02 15.74 2.42
N PRO A 27 0.92 16.63 2.08
CA PRO A 27 2.08 16.27 1.27
C PRO A 27 3.05 15.28 1.94
N LEU A 28 2.71 14.75 3.13
CA LEU A 28 3.50 13.75 3.86
C LEU A 28 3.29 12.32 3.31
N GLY A 29 2.11 12.00 2.76
CA GLY A 29 1.85 10.67 2.19
C GLY A 29 2.47 10.43 0.81
N TYR A 30 2.88 11.52 0.14
CA TYR A 30 3.58 11.49 -1.14
C TYR A 30 4.71 12.50 -1.15
N LEU A 31 5.93 12.02 -1.00
CA LEU A 31 7.10 12.90 -1.05
C LEU A 31 7.54 13.00 -2.51
N ASN A 32 7.12 14.10 -3.13
CA ASN A 32 7.44 14.42 -4.53
C ASN A 32 8.88 14.93 -4.60
N ILE A 33 9.82 14.08 -4.99
CA ILE A 33 11.19 14.50 -5.33
C ILE A 33 11.24 14.74 -6.84
N GLY A 34 10.92 15.98 -7.25
CA GLY A 34 10.87 16.37 -8.66
C GLY A 34 9.66 15.75 -9.39
N PRO A 35 9.83 15.13 -10.58
CA PRO A 35 8.73 14.52 -11.33
C PRO A 35 8.22 13.18 -10.75
N LEU A 36 8.73 12.76 -9.60
CA LEU A 36 8.55 11.43 -9.03
C LEU A 36 7.99 11.50 -7.60
N ALA A 37 6.95 10.71 -7.32
CA ALA A 37 6.23 10.69 -6.04
C ALA A 37 6.49 9.39 -5.28
N ILE A 38 7.14 9.48 -4.11
CA ILE A 38 7.33 8.34 -3.19
C ILE A 38 6.08 8.20 -2.32
N THR A 39 5.37 7.07 -2.39
CA THR A 39 4.18 6.82 -1.56
C THR A 39 4.53 6.21 -0.21
N PHE A 40 4.22 6.94 0.86
CA PHE A 40 4.34 6.45 2.24
C PHE A 40 3.03 5.86 2.78
N ASN A 41 1.94 5.98 2.03
CA ASN A 41 0.61 5.50 2.43
C ASN A 41 0.51 3.97 2.52
N VAL A 42 1.48 3.25 1.94
CA VAL A 42 1.56 1.78 2.05
C VAL A 42 2.03 1.33 3.45
N ILE A 43 2.63 2.23 4.25
CA ILE A 43 3.11 1.94 5.60
C ILE A 43 1.94 1.73 6.57
N PRO A 44 0.94 2.64 6.68
CA PRO A 44 -0.27 2.38 7.45
C PRO A 44 -1.02 1.10 7.03
N VAL A 45 -1.06 0.79 5.73
CA VAL A 45 -1.67 -0.44 5.21
C VAL A 45 -0.92 -1.67 5.72
N ALA A 46 0.41 -1.68 5.65
CA ALA A 46 1.25 -2.76 6.16
C ALA A 46 1.10 -2.95 7.68
N ILE A 47 1.06 -1.85 8.44
CA ILE A 47 0.86 -1.89 9.90
C ILE A 47 -0.54 -2.44 10.23
N ALA A 48 -1.56 -2.03 9.50
CA ALA A 48 -2.92 -2.56 9.66
C ALA A 48 -2.96 -4.06 9.33
N ALA A 49 -2.28 -4.51 8.29
CA ALA A 49 -2.17 -5.92 7.93
C ALA A 49 -1.45 -6.74 9.02
N ILE A 50 -0.42 -6.19 9.65
CA ILE A 50 0.33 -6.82 10.76
C ILE A 50 -0.52 -6.91 12.03
N THR A 51 -1.24 -5.84 12.36
CA THR A 51 -1.98 -5.71 13.64
C THR A 51 -3.36 -6.36 13.61
N LEU A 52 -4.08 -6.22 12.51
CA LEU A 52 -5.47 -6.65 12.33
C LEU A 52 -5.61 -7.90 11.45
N GLY A 53 -4.54 -8.30 10.75
CA GLY A 53 -4.54 -9.42 9.81
C GLY A 53 -5.09 -9.05 8.41
N PRO A 54 -5.37 -10.05 7.56
CA PRO A 54 -5.74 -9.84 6.15
C PRO A 54 -7.04 -9.04 5.98
N ALA A 55 -8.01 -9.19 6.88
CA ALA A 55 -9.25 -8.42 6.82
C ALA A 55 -9.02 -6.92 7.11
N GLY A 56 -8.18 -6.59 8.09
CA GLY A 56 -7.86 -5.20 8.39
C GLY A 56 -6.94 -4.57 7.34
N GLY A 57 -5.97 -5.34 6.81
CA GLY A 57 -5.16 -4.92 5.67
C GLY A 57 -6.01 -4.63 4.43
N ALA A 58 -6.97 -5.51 4.09
CA ALA A 58 -7.90 -5.29 2.99
C ALA A 58 -8.78 -4.05 3.19
N ALA A 59 -9.28 -3.83 4.41
CA ALA A 59 -10.11 -2.66 4.73
C ALA A 59 -9.34 -1.35 4.57
N ILE A 60 -8.13 -1.25 5.16
CA ILE A 60 -7.29 -0.05 5.02
C ILE A 60 -6.78 0.11 3.58
N GLY A 61 -6.47 -0.99 2.89
CA GLY A 61 -6.13 -0.99 1.46
C GLY A 61 -7.28 -0.49 0.57
N ALA A 62 -8.53 -0.82 0.91
CA ALA A 62 -9.71 -0.30 0.22
C ALA A 62 -9.89 1.21 0.45
N VAL A 63 -9.72 1.68 1.69
CA VAL A 63 -9.70 3.12 2.00
C VAL A 63 -8.59 3.81 1.21
N PHE A 64 -7.40 3.22 1.16
CA PHE A 64 -6.28 3.76 0.38
C PHE A 64 -6.57 3.83 -1.12
N GLY A 65 -7.21 2.79 -1.67
CA GLY A 65 -7.67 2.78 -3.05
C GLY A 65 -8.67 3.91 -3.33
N MET A 66 -9.61 4.12 -2.40
CA MET A 66 -10.63 5.17 -2.52
C MET A 66 -10.03 6.58 -2.43
N THR A 67 -9.13 6.83 -1.47
CA THR A 67 -8.44 8.13 -1.36
C THR A 67 -7.53 8.39 -2.56
N SER A 68 -6.87 7.35 -3.08
CA SER A 68 -6.07 7.45 -4.30
C SER A 68 -6.91 7.79 -5.54
N PHE A 69 -8.16 7.34 -5.59
CA PHE A 69 -9.10 7.74 -6.65
C PHE A 69 -9.56 9.19 -6.48
N LEU A 70 -9.81 9.64 -5.24
CA LEU A 70 -10.13 11.05 -4.95
C LEU A 70 -8.99 12.00 -5.40
N GLN A 71 -7.74 11.57 -5.26
CA GLN A 71 -6.59 12.32 -5.78
C GLN A 71 -6.56 12.39 -7.31
N CYS A 72 -7.14 11.41 -8.02
CA CYS A 72 -7.25 11.47 -9.48
C CYS A 72 -8.23 12.55 -9.95
N ILE A 73 -9.24 12.88 -9.14
CA ILE A 73 -10.20 13.98 -9.40
C ILE A 73 -9.74 15.32 -8.80
N GLY A 74 -8.52 15.41 -8.28
CA GLY A 74 -7.94 16.64 -7.72
C GLY A 74 -8.30 16.91 -6.25
N ILE A 75 -8.96 15.97 -5.56
CA ILE A 75 -9.31 16.10 -4.15
C ILE A 75 -8.22 15.44 -3.30
N GLY A 76 -7.43 16.27 -2.61
CA GLY A 76 -6.42 15.80 -1.65
C GLY A 76 -5.01 15.60 -2.18
N GLY A 77 -4.66 16.16 -3.33
CA GLY A 77 -3.32 16.09 -3.92
C GLY A 77 -3.39 15.71 -5.39
N SER A 78 -2.89 16.59 -6.27
CA SER A 78 -2.96 16.40 -7.71
C SER A 78 -1.86 15.44 -8.19
N SER A 79 -2.21 14.19 -8.43
CA SER A 79 -1.35 13.27 -9.19
C SER A 79 -1.50 13.53 -10.68
N ALA A 80 -0.51 14.12 -11.36
CA ALA A 80 -0.55 14.38 -12.80
C ALA A 80 -0.90 13.12 -13.62
N MET A 81 -0.29 11.98 -13.26
CA MET A 81 -0.60 10.68 -13.85
C MET A 81 -2.04 10.21 -13.55
N GLY A 82 -2.55 10.46 -12.34
CA GLY A 82 -3.91 10.08 -11.94
C GLY A 82 -4.98 10.86 -12.68
N ALA A 83 -4.78 12.18 -12.83
CA ALA A 83 -5.67 13.03 -13.60
C ALA A 83 -5.71 12.64 -15.09
N MET A 84 -4.56 12.26 -15.66
CA MET A 84 -4.50 11.80 -17.04
C MET A 84 -5.24 10.48 -17.27
N LEU A 85 -5.07 9.51 -16.38
CA LEU A 85 -5.81 8.23 -16.43
C LEU A 85 -7.32 8.43 -16.25
N PHE A 86 -7.72 9.35 -15.36
CA PHE A 86 -9.12 9.71 -15.17
C PHE A 86 -9.73 10.37 -16.41
N SER A 87 -8.97 11.22 -17.10
CA SER A 87 -9.39 11.86 -18.36
C SER A 87 -9.60 10.86 -19.51
N ILE A 88 -8.83 9.77 -19.52
CA ILE A 88 -8.98 8.70 -20.52
C ILE A 88 -10.23 7.86 -20.21
N ASN A 89 -10.30 7.30 -19.00
CA ASN A 89 -11.46 6.51 -18.59
C ASN A 89 -11.59 6.48 -17.06
N PRO A 90 -12.62 7.13 -16.49
CA PRO A 90 -12.78 7.24 -15.04
C PRO A 90 -13.06 5.90 -14.35
N PHE A 91 -13.76 4.98 -15.03
CA PHE A 91 -14.06 3.65 -14.49
C PHE A 91 -12.80 2.78 -14.42
N LEU A 92 -12.00 2.75 -15.49
CA LEU A 92 -10.74 2.01 -15.50
C LEU A 92 -9.73 2.60 -14.49
N ALA A 93 -9.71 3.93 -14.33
CA ALA A 93 -8.87 4.60 -13.34
C ALA A 93 -9.28 4.20 -11.91
N PHE A 94 -10.58 4.09 -11.63
CA PHE A 94 -11.08 3.57 -10.36
C PHE A 94 -10.63 2.14 -10.12
N VAL A 95 -10.84 1.24 -11.08
CA VAL A 95 -10.46 -0.19 -10.95
C VAL A 95 -8.95 -0.33 -10.74
N GLN A 96 -8.14 0.40 -11.52
CA GLN A 96 -6.69 0.40 -11.42
C GLN A 96 -6.19 0.93 -10.08
N ARG A 97 -6.86 1.91 -9.48
CA ARG A 97 -6.48 2.44 -8.17
C ARG A 97 -6.99 1.51 -7.07
N PHE A 98 -8.26 1.16 -7.07
CA PHE A 98 -8.89 0.43 -5.98
C PHE A 98 -8.41 -1.03 -5.86
N VAL A 99 -8.46 -1.78 -6.96
CA VAL A 99 -8.26 -3.25 -6.93
C VAL A 99 -6.85 -3.63 -6.47
N PRO A 100 -5.75 -3.07 -7.04
CA PRO A 100 -4.39 -3.32 -6.57
C PRO A 100 -4.18 -3.04 -5.08
N ARG A 101 -4.74 -1.94 -4.54
CA ARG A 101 -4.49 -1.53 -3.14
C ARG A 101 -5.27 -2.38 -2.15
N MET A 102 -6.49 -2.78 -2.51
CA MET A 102 -7.25 -3.74 -1.70
C MET A 102 -6.59 -5.13 -1.69
N LEU A 103 -6.12 -5.60 -2.86
CA LEU A 103 -5.43 -6.88 -3.00
C LEU A 103 -4.10 -6.90 -2.25
N ASP A 104 -3.32 -5.84 -2.37
CA ASP A 104 -2.05 -5.65 -1.65
C ASP A 104 -2.26 -5.75 -0.13
N GLY A 105 -3.19 -4.96 0.43
CA GLY A 105 -3.52 -5.02 1.85
C GLY A 105 -3.98 -6.40 2.32
N LEU A 106 -4.75 -7.11 1.50
CA LEU A 106 -5.19 -8.48 1.80
C LEU A 106 -4.00 -9.45 1.81
N LEU A 107 -3.15 -9.40 0.79
CA LEU A 107 -2.00 -10.28 0.63
C LEU A 107 -0.95 -10.05 1.71
N LEU A 108 -0.71 -8.81 2.11
CA LEU A 108 0.20 -8.47 3.20
C LEU A 108 -0.21 -9.12 4.51
N GLY A 109 -1.50 -9.20 4.80
CA GLY A 109 -1.99 -9.88 5.99
C GLY A 109 -1.73 -11.39 5.96
N TYR A 110 -1.84 -12.02 4.78
CA TYR A 110 -1.47 -13.42 4.60
C TYR A 110 0.04 -13.65 4.67
N ILE A 111 0.83 -12.78 4.05
CA ILE A 111 2.30 -12.84 4.09
C ILE A 111 2.79 -12.74 5.53
N PHE A 112 2.28 -11.76 6.29
CA PHE A 112 2.63 -11.61 7.70
C PHE A 112 2.30 -12.88 8.49
N GLN A 113 1.08 -13.43 8.35
CA GLN A 113 0.70 -14.66 9.04
C GLN A 113 1.58 -15.86 8.67
N PHE A 114 1.95 -15.99 7.40
CA PHE A 114 2.79 -17.08 6.92
C PHE A 114 4.23 -16.95 7.42
N VAL A 115 4.84 -15.79 7.27
CA VAL A 115 6.22 -15.52 7.69
C VAL A 115 6.34 -15.60 9.22
N ARG A 116 5.33 -15.14 9.95
CA ARG A 116 5.29 -15.23 11.42
C ARG A 116 5.30 -16.67 11.94
N ARG A 117 4.84 -17.66 11.16
CA ARG A 117 4.96 -19.08 11.53
C ARG A 117 6.40 -19.59 11.46
N ARG A 118 7.28 -18.90 10.75
CA ARG A 118 8.66 -19.31 10.49
C ARG A 118 9.71 -18.42 11.17
N THR A 119 9.35 -17.19 11.55
CA THR A 119 10.30 -16.20 12.06
C THR A 119 9.71 -15.30 13.16
N ASP A 120 10.56 -14.54 13.84
CA ASP A 120 10.17 -13.55 14.85
C ASP A 120 9.35 -12.37 14.27
N ALA A 121 8.60 -11.66 15.11
CA ALA A 121 7.63 -10.62 14.78
C ALA A 121 8.32 -9.46 14.08
N TYR A 122 9.53 -9.14 14.52
CA TYR A 122 10.35 -8.11 13.92
C TYR A 122 10.70 -8.46 12.47
N MET A 123 11.21 -9.67 12.22
CA MET A 123 11.54 -10.13 10.88
C MET A 123 10.30 -10.30 10.00
N ALA A 124 9.19 -10.79 10.56
CA ALA A 124 7.92 -10.86 9.84
C ALA A 124 7.42 -9.45 9.45
N SER A 125 7.60 -8.45 10.32
CA SER A 125 7.23 -7.06 10.03
C SER A 125 8.13 -6.43 8.96
N LEU A 126 9.45 -6.71 8.99
CA LEU A 126 10.38 -6.27 7.93
C LEU A 126 9.99 -6.85 6.56
N VAL A 127 9.77 -8.17 6.50
CA VAL A 127 9.39 -8.86 5.25
C VAL A 127 8.05 -8.34 4.74
N THR A 128 7.08 -8.08 5.64
CA THR A 128 5.79 -7.50 5.27
C THR A 128 5.95 -6.07 4.76
N GLY A 129 6.81 -5.25 5.38
CA GLY A 129 7.13 -3.90 4.93
C GLY A 129 7.77 -3.87 3.54
N PHE A 130 8.68 -4.81 3.26
CA PHE A 130 9.27 -5.00 1.94
C PHE A 130 8.23 -5.44 0.90
N CYS A 131 7.46 -6.49 1.24
CA CYS A 131 6.42 -7.01 0.37
C CYS A 131 5.35 -5.95 0.08
N SER A 132 5.07 -5.05 1.02
CA SER A 132 4.12 -3.95 0.85
C SER A 132 4.51 -3.05 -0.30
N ALA A 133 5.71 -2.46 -0.25
CA ALA A 133 6.19 -1.59 -1.31
C ALA A 133 6.37 -2.35 -2.65
N PHE A 134 6.85 -3.60 -2.58
CA PHE A 134 7.07 -4.42 -3.77
C PHE A 134 5.75 -4.79 -4.48
N LEU A 135 4.78 -5.35 -3.74
CA LEU A 135 3.48 -5.74 -4.29
C LEU A 135 2.67 -4.53 -4.73
N ASN A 136 2.73 -3.42 -4.00
CA ASN A 136 2.08 -2.19 -4.42
C ASN A 136 2.58 -1.72 -5.79
N THR A 137 3.90 -1.70 -5.98
CA THR A 137 4.53 -1.33 -7.25
C THR A 137 4.14 -2.31 -8.37
N VAL A 138 4.27 -3.61 -8.12
CA VAL A 138 3.96 -4.65 -9.10
C VAL A 138 2.48 -4.59 -9.50
N PHE A 139 1.55 -4.61 -8.55
CA PHE A 139 0.13 -4.59 -8.87
C PHE A 139 -0.31 -3.29 -9.54
N PHE A 140 0.22 -2.15 -9.10
CA PHE A 140 -0.09 -0.89 -9.75
C PHE A 140 0.36 -0.87 -11.21
N MET A 141 1.58 -1.34 -11.47
CA MET A 141 2.15 -1.40 -12.81
C MET A 141 1.45 -2.42 -13.70
N THR A 142 1.21 -3.62 -13.20
CA THR A 142 0.49 -4.65 -13.94
C THR A 142 -0.92 -4.16 -14.27
N ALA A 143 -1.64 -3.54 -13.33
CA ALA A 143 -2.97 -2.99 -13.60
C ALA A 143 -2.94 -1.84 -14.61
N LEU A 144 -1.91 -0.99 -14.58
CA LEU A 144 -1.71 0.08 -15.56
C LEU A 144 -1.55 -0.50 -16.97
N VAL A 145 -0.65 -1.46 -17.15
CA VAL A 145 -0.37 -2.07 -18.46
C VAL A 145 -1.58 -2.86 -18.98
N VAL A 146 -2.26 -3.63 -18.12
CA VAL A 146 -3.42 -4.43 -18.52
C VAL A 146 -4.62 -3.56 -18.90
N LEU A 147 -4.87 -2.47 -18.15
CA LEU A 147 -6.07 -1.65 -18.35
C LEU A 147 -5.85 -0.50 -19.35
N PHE A 148 -4.66 0.10 -19.36
CA PHE A 148 -4.35 1.30 -20.16
C PHE A 148 -3.23 1.09 -21.18
N GLY A 149 -2.64 -0.10 -21.29
CA GLY A 149 -1.54 -0.39 -22.23
C GLY A 149 -1.86 -0.12 -23.71
N ASN A 150 -3.15 -0.13 -24.08
CA ASN A 150 -3.61 0.12 -25.45
C ASN A 150 -4.00 1.60 -25.70
N THR A 151 -3.67 2.51 -24.79
CA THR A 151 -4.00 3.95 -24.91
C THR A 151 -2.80 4.76 -25.40
N GLU A 152 -3.07 5.89 -26.07
CA GLU A 152 -2.03 6.81 -26.59
C GLU A 152 -1.06 7.30 -25.50
N TYR A 153 -1.50 7.34 -24.24
CA TYR A 153 -0.64 7.66 -23.10
C TYR A 153 0.46 6.61 -22.90
N MET A 154 0.11 5.33 -22.87
CA MET A 154 1.10 4.26 -22.79
C MET A 154 1.94 4.20 -24.07
N GLN A 155 1.36 4.32 -25.26
CA GLN A 155 2.15 4.30 -26.51
C GLN A 155 3.14 5.47 -26.60
N GLY A 156 2.77 6.66 -26.13
CA GLY A 156 3.63 7.85 -26.04
C GLY A 156 4.72 7.75 -24.98
N LEU A 157 4.43 7.14 -23.81
CA LEU A 157 5.46 6.86 -22.78
C LEU A 157 6.41 5.73 -23.19
N ILE A 158 5.91 4.74 -23.92
CA ILE A 158 6.67 3.54 -24.30
C ILE A 158 7.60 3.84 -25.47
N GLY A 159 7.26 4.77 -26.38
CA GLY A 159 8.18 5.31 -27.40
C GLY A 159 8.92 4.25 -28.24
N GLY A 160 8.34 3.05 -28.38
CA GLY A 160 8.97 1.90 -29.05
C GLY A 160 10.01 1.11 -28.23
N LYS A 161 10.26 1.42 -26.95
CA LYS A 161 11.12 0.63 -26.04
C LYS A 161 10.32 -0.40 -25.25
N ASN A 162 10.99 -1.42 -24.72
CA ASN A 162 10.36 -2.39 -23.83
C ASN A 162 9.71 -1.69 -22.62
N ILE A 163 8.42 -1.94 -22.38
CA ILE A 163 7.64 -1.49 -21.21
C ILE A 163 8.43 -1.72 -19.90
N ILE A 164 9.14 -2.84 -19.82
CA ILE A 164 9.95 -3.24 -18.66
C ILE A 164 11.11 -2.26 -18.41
N LEU A 165 11.74 -1.72 -19.45
CA LEU A 165 12.87 -0.78 -19.36
C LEU A 165 12.41 0.63 -18.94
N PHE A 166 11.24 1.04 -19.38
CA PHE A 166 10.62 2.29 -18.94
C PHE A 166 10.19 2.19 -17.46
N VAL A 167 9.57 1.08 -17.07
CA VAL A 167 9.18 0.79 -15.68
C VAL A 167 10.41 0.71 -14.76
N CYS A 168 11.47 -0.01 -15.15
CA CYS A 168 12.71 -0.07 -14.37
C CYS A 168 13.41 1.29 -14.26
N GLY A 169 13.39 2.11 -15.32
CA GLY A 169 14.08 3.41 -15.33
C GLY A 169 13.35 4.51 -14.57
N PHE A 170 12.03 4.62 -14.74
CA PHE A 170 11.24 5.71 -14.14
C PHE A 170 10.76 5.37 -12.72
N VAL A 171 10.48 4.09 -12.45
CA VAL A 171 9.88 3.64 -11.19
C VAL A 171 10.83 2.82 -10.33
N GLY A 172 11.86 2.19 -10.91
CA GLY A 172 12.82 1.39 -10.15
C GLY A 172 13.51 2.17 -9.01
N ILE A 173 13.93 3.41 -9.25
CA ILE A 173 14.59 4.23 -8.22
C ILE A 173 13.62 4.59 -7.07
N ASN A 174 12.36 4.95 -7.39
CA ASN A 174 11.35 5.21 -6.36
C ASN A 174 10.95 3.96 -5.61
N ALA A 175 10.75 2.86 -6.33
CA ALA A 175 10.41 1.57 -5.74
C ALA A 175 11.50 1.13 -4.76
N VAL A 176 12.79 1.36 -5.07
CA VAL A 176 13.89 1.07 -4.13
C VAL A 176 13.78 1.93 -2.88
N CYS A 177 13.56 3.25 -3.01
CA CYS A 177 13.38 4.13 -1.85
C CYS A 177 12.14 3.75 -1.02
N GLU A 178 11.02 3.42 -1.65
CA GLU A 178 9.81 2.93 -0.98
C GLU A 178 10.04 1.60 -0.29
N MET A 179 10.73 0.65 -0.94
CA MET A 179 11.07 -0.64 -0.33
C MET A 179 11.95 -0.46 0.89
N VAL A 180 13.00 0.36 0.82
CA VAL A 180 13.89 0.61 1.96
C VAL A 180 13.15 1.31 3.09
N SER A 181 12.43 2.39 2.81
CA SER A 181 11.71 3.16 3.82
C SER A 181 10.58 2.34 4.46
N SER A 182 9.74 1.68 3.66
CA SER A 182 8.64 0.82 4.15
C SER A 182 9.18 -0.35 4.97
N THR A 183 10.27 -0.99 4.54
CA THR A 183 10.88 -2.08 5.32
C THR A 183 11.32 -1.58 6.69
N ILE A 184 12.10 -0.50 6.76
CA ILE A 184 12.63 0.03 8.03
C ILE A 184 11.50 0.53 8.93
N LEU A 185 10.57 1.34 8.40
CA LEU A 185 9.48 1.94 9.16
C LEU A 185 8.49 0.86 9.65
N THR A 186 8.05 -0.03 8.78
CA THR A 186 7.15 -1.13 9.16
C THR A 186 7.83 -2.10 10.13
N GLY A 187 9.14 -2.36 9.98
CA GLY A 187 9.90 -3.16 10.93
C GLY A 187 9.99 -2.52 12.32
N ALA A 188 10.35 -1.23 12.37
CA ALA A 188 10.46 -0.48 13.62
C ALA A 188 9.11 -0.33 14.33
N VAL A 189 8.07 0.06 13.60
CA VAL A 189 6.71 0.24 14.14
C VAL A 189 6.10 -1.11 14.49
N GLY A 190 6.33 -2.16 13.68
CA GLY A 190 5.90 -3.52 13.98
C GLY A 190 6.54 -4.08 15.25
N ALA A 191 7.84 -3.85 15.46
CA ALA A 191 8.51 -4.21 16.72
C ALA A 191 7.99 -3.41 17.91
N ALA A 192 7.76 -2.10 17.75
CA ALA A 192 7.21 -1.26 18.80
C ALA A 192 5.80 -1.68 19.21
N LEU A 193 4.92 -1.95 18.23
CA LEU A 193 3.56 -2.45 18.44
C LEU A 193 3.56 -3.83 19.11
N TYR A 194 4.50 -4.70 18.74
CA TYR A 194 4.68 -6.00 19.39
C TYR A 194 5.11 -5.85 20.85
N ARG A 195 6.09 -4.99 21.14
CA ARG A 195 6.54 -4.70 22.53
C ARG A 195 5.45 -4.04 23.37
N ALA A 196 4.60 -3.23 22.75
CA ALA A 196 3.49 -2.56 23.41
C ALA A 196 2.26 -3.47 23.63
N LYS A 197 2.32 -4.77 23.26
CA LYS A 197 1.20 -5.74 23.32
C LYS A 197 -0.07 -5.29 22.59
N PHE A 198 0.01 -4.31 21.69
CA PHE A 198 -1.11 -3.83 20.89
C PHE A 198 -1.46 -4.73 19.71
N VAL A 199 -0.65 -5.77 19.46
CA VAL A 199 -0.96 -6.87 18.53
C VAL A 199 -1.62 -7.98 19.34
N PRO A 200 -2.95 -8.16 19.30
CA PRO A 200 -3.62 -9.27 19.97
C PRO A 200 -3.51 -10.58 19.17
N ALA A 201 -2.94 -10.52 17.95
CA ALA A 201 -2.99 -11.63 17.01
C ALA A 201 -1.75 -12.53 17.14
N LEU A 202 -2.04 -13.75 17.61
CA LEU A 202 -1.14 -14.89 17.80
C LEU A 202 -0.40 -14.91 19.14
N GLU A 203 -1.13 -14.65 20.22
CA GLU A 203 -0.95 -15.49 21.41
C GLU A 203 -1.07 -16.95 20.94
N LYS A 204 0.07 -17.65 20.91
CA LYS A 204 0.23 -19.09 20.74
C LYS A 204 -1.02 -19.83 20.23
N SER A 205 -1.04 -20.17 18.95
CA SER A 205 -1.52 -21.51 18.60
C SER A 205 -0.37 -22.47 18.95
N ARG A 206 -0.19 -22.73 20.26
CA ARG A 206 0.48 -23.94 20.73
C ARG A 206 -0.58 -25.03 20.62
N GLY A 207 -0.67 -25.65 19.44
CA GLY A 207 -1.05 -27.04 19.33
C GLY A 207 0.21 -27.86 19.52
#